data_AF-A0A3P7FGB6-F1
#
_entry.id   AF-A0A3P7FGB6-F1
#
_cell.length_a   1.000
_cell.length_b   1.000
_cell.length_c   1.000
_cell.angle_alpha   90.00
_cell.angle_beta   90.00
_cell.angle_gamma   90.00
#
_symmetry.space_group_name_H-M   'P 1'
#
loop_
_entity.id
_entity.type
_entity.pdbx_description
1 polymer ?
#
loop_
_entity_poly.entity_id
_entity_poly.type
_entity_poly.pdbx_seq_one_letter_code
_entity_poly.pdbx_strand_id
1 'polypeptide(L)'
;MEVLKSIPGVIERRIDYNRSITFLQQLEITHNSDIFIGMHGSGLTHLLFLPDWAVIFELYNCGDTNCYWDLARLRGVKYFTWTKSDKVFPVGEGIHPQTGRLHQKFQNYRFDRDEFQRLVLMQVEYVRRHPAYVIELQKQKRKQHNEEL
;
A
#
# COMPACT_ATOMS: atom_id res chain seq x y z
N MET A 1 -8.68 9.46 6.31
CA MET A 1 -9.11 8.05 6.20
C MET A 1 -9.47 7.56 7.58
N GLU A 2 -10.71 7.81 8.00
CA GLU A 2 -11.25 7.19 9.22
C GLU A 2 -11.44 5.67 9.06
N VAL A 3 -11.52 5.20 7.81
CA VAL A 3 -11.76 3.79 7.49
C VAL A 3 -10.67 2.86 8.01
N LEU A 4 -9.39 3.26 7.97
CA LEU A 4 -8.31 2.40 8.48
C LEU A 4 -8.36 2.32 10.01
N LYS A 5 -8.61 3.44 10.67
CA LYS A 5 -8.75 3.53 12.14
C LYS A 5 -9.87 2.67 12.70
N SER A 6 -10.91 2.41 11.89
CA SER A 6 -12.04 1.59 12.31
C SER A 6 -11.80 0.08 12.16
N ILE A 7 -10.64 -0.35 11.66
CA ILE A 7 -10.34 -1.78 11.47
C ILE A 7 -9.53 -2.30 12.67
N PRO A 8 -10.06 -3.25 13.46
CA PRO A 8 -9.35 -3.79 14.62
C PRO A 8 -8.01 -4.45 14.28
N GLY A 9 -6.97 -4.04 15.00
CA GLY A 9 -5.61 -4.55 14.83
C GLY A 9 -4.88 -4.02 13.60
N VAL A 10 -5.40 -2.98 12.93
CA VAL A 10 -4.67 -2.22 11.92
C VAL A 10 -4.10 -0.96 12.57
N ILE A 11 -2.81 -0.72 12.36
CA ILE A 11 -2.14 0.52 12.77
C ILE A 11 -1.84 1.29 11.49
N GLU A 12 -2.54 2.40 11.23
CA GLU A 12 -2.25 3.20 10.05
C GLU A 12 -1.13 4.20 10.28
N ARG A 13 -0.27 4.36 9.27
CA ARG A 13 0.75 5.41 9.21
C ARG A 13 0.63 6.15 7.88
N ARG A 14 0.53 7.47 7.95
CA ARG A 14 0.57 8.34 6.77
C ARG A 14 1.98 8.87 6.64
N ILE A 15 2.61 8.57 5.51
CA ILE A 15 3.99 8.96 5.27
C ILE A 15 4.05 9.66 3.93
N ASP A 16 4.75 10.79 3.90
CA ASP A 16 5.12 11.51 2.69
C ASP A 16 6.63 11.34 2.48
N TYR A 17 7.01 10.52 1.50
CA TYR A 17 8.42 10.28 1.14
C TYR A 17 9.00 11.46 0.37
N ASN A 18 9.12 12.59 1.07
CA ASN A 18 9.74 13.81 0.59
C ASN A 18 11.21 13.91 1.08
N ARG A 19 11.86 15.05 0.79
CA ARG A 19 13.29 15.27 1.09
C ARG A 19 13.63 15.31 2.60
N SER A 20 12.65 15.46 3.48
CA SER A 20 12.90 15.46 4.94
C SER A 20 13.07 14.07 5.53
N ILE A 21 12.73 13.01 4.78
CA ILE A 21 12.91 11.62 5.20
C ILE A 21 14.07 11.04 4.41
N THR A 22 15.14 10.65 5.10
CA THR A 22 16.30 10.03 4.46
C THR A 22 15.91 8.72 3.79
N PHE A 23 16.63 8.31 2.75
CA PHE A 23 16.32 7.05 2.07
C PHE A 23 16.34 5.85 3.02
N LEU A 24 17.28 5.81 3.98
CA LEU A 24 17.33 4.75 4.98
C LEU A 24 16.06 4.71 5.85
N GLN A 25 15.53 5.86 6.26
CA GLN A 25 14.26 5.93 6.98
C GLN A 25 13.07 5.48 6.11
N GLN A 26 13.08 5.79 4.81
CA GLN A 26 12.06 5.29 3.88
C GLN A 26 12.10 3.77 3.79
N LEU A 27 13.30 3.18 3.73
CA LEU A 27 13.48 1.73 3.73
C LEU A 27 13.03 1.10 5.04
N GLU A 28 13.40 1.67 6.17
CA GLU A 28 12.99 1.17 7.49
C GLU A 28 11.46 1.19 7.65
N ILE A 29 10.80 2.28 7.26
CA ILE A 29 9.34 2.38 7.29
C ILE A 29 8.72 1.32 6.38
N THR A 30 9.23 1.20 5.15
CA THR A 30 8.70 0.26 4.16
C THR A 30 8.88 -1.19 4.60
N HIS A 31 10.06 -1.56 5.09
CA HIS A 31 10.38 -2.93 5.51
C HIS A 31 9.52 -3.38 6.70
N ASN A 32 9.06 -2.43 7.52
CA ASN A 32 8.18 -2.68 8.66
C ASN A 32 6.70 -2.41 8.33
N SER A 33 6.31 -2.49 7.05
CA SER A 33 4.92 -2.29 6.61
C SER A 33 4.33 -3.60 6.05
N ASP A 34 3.24 -4.07 6.65
CA ASP A 34 2.50 -5.25 6.20
C ASP A 34 1.65 -4.97 4.95
N ILE A 35 1.09 -3.76 4.88
CA ILE A 35 0.24 -3.31 3.78
C ILE A 35 0.70 -1.90 3.38
N PHE A 36 1.18 -1.75 2.15
CA PHE A 36 1.64 -0.49 1.60
C PHE A 36 0.63 0.03 0.58
N ILE A 37 0.01 1.18 0.86
CA ILE A 37 -1.08 1.73 0.05
C ILE A 37 -0.62 3.04 -0.60
N GLY A 38 -0.74 3.17 -1.92
CA GLY A 38 -0.34 4.38 -2.62
C GLY A 38 -0.96 4.53 -4.00
N MET A 39 -0.89 5.74 -4.55
CA MET A 39 -1.24 6.02 -5.94
C MET A 39 -0.12 5.57 -6.89
N HIS A 40 -0.46 5.28 -8.15
CA HIS A 40 0.54 5.03 -9.18
C HIS A 40 1.56 6.17 -9.27
N GLY A 41 2.83 5.82 -9.13
CA GLY A 41 3.93 6.76 -9.17
C GLY A 41 5.18 6.14 -8.56
N SER A 42 6.32 6.84 -8.69
CA SER A 42 7.62 6.33 -8.25
C SER A 42 7.68 5.92 -6.78
N GLY A 43 6.77 6.39 -5.92
CA GLY A 43 6.65 5.93 -4.55
C GLY A 43 6.38 4.43 -4.43
N LEU A 44 5.63 3.82 -5.36
CA LEU A 44 5.31 2.39 -5.31
C LEU A 44 6.52 1.49 -5.60
N THR A 45 7.63 2.01 -6.12
CA THR A 45 8.87 1.21 -6.28
C THR A 45 9.45 0.76 -4.93
N HIS A 46 9.06 1.41 -3.84
CA HIS A 46 9.35 0.95 -2.48
C HIS A 46 8.84 -0.47 -2.21
N LEU A 47 7.90 -0.99 -3.02
CA LEU A 47 7.46 -2.38 -2.92
C LEU A 47 8.61 -3.40 -2.95
N LEU A 48 9.75 -3.04 -3.54
CA LEU A 48 10.97 -3.86 -3.56
C LEU A 48 11.53 -4.16 -2.17
N PHE A 49 11.24 -3.31 -1.18
CA PHE A 49 11.78 -3.40 0.18
C PHE A 49 10.76 -3.88 1.21
N LEU A 50 9.53 -4.18 0.78
CA LEU A 50 8.52 -4.76 1.63
C LEU A 50 8.94 -6.16 2.11
N PRO A 51 8.45 -6.61 3.29
CA PRO A 51 8.64 -7.98 3.72
C PRO A 51 7.85 -8.95 2.83
N ASP A 52 8.24 -10.21 2.80
CA ASP A 52 7.74 -11.18 1.81
C ASP A 52 6.24 -11.50 1.94
N TRP A 53 5.65 -11.29 3.12
CA TRP A 53 4.21 -11.46 3.34
C TRP A 53 3.38 -10.26 2.93
N ALA A 54 4.02 -9.13 2.59
CA ALA A 54 3.34 -7.87 2.46
C ALA A 54 2.43 -7.78 1.24
N VAL A 55 1.52 -6.83 1.33
CA VAL A 55 0.63 -6.43 0.25
C VAL A 55 0.99 -5.02 -0.24
N ILE A 56 1.05 -4.85 -1.56
CA ILE A 56 1.06 -3.55 -2.23
C ILE A 56 -0.33 -3.25 -2.76
N PHE A 57 -0.94 -2.15 -2.33
CA PHE A 57 -2.25 -1.68 -2.81
C PHE A 57 -2.08 -0.40 -3.64
N GLU A 58 -2.14 -0.58 -4.95
CA GLU A 58 -2.19 0.53 -5.90
C GLU A 58 -3.62 1.09 -5.97
N LEU A 59 -3.84 2.22 -5.30
CA LEU A 59 -5.13 2.91 -5.23
C LEU A 59 -5.66 3.33 -6.59
N TYR A 60 -4.79 3.62 -7.55
CA TYR A 60 -5.21 3.86 -8.91
C TYR A 60 -3.98 3.76 -9.81
N ASN A 61 -4.09 2.96 -10.87
CA ASN A 61 -2.99 2.62 -11.78
C ASN A 61 -2.81 3.60 -12.95
N CYS A 62 -3.64 4.63 -13.06
CA CYS A 62 -3.57 5.61 -14.16
C CYS A 62 -3.61 4.98 -15.56
N GLY A 63 -4.31 3.85 -15.71
CA GLY A 63 -4.41 3.10 -16.97
C GLY A 63 -3.22 2.20 -17.28
N ASP A 64 -2.15 2.27 -16.48
CA ASP A 64 -0.99 1.39 -16.58
C ASP A 64 -1.14 0.20 -15.61
N THR A 65 -2.02 -0.73 -15.98
CA THR A 65 -2.42 -1.85 -15.11
C THR A 65 -1.28 -2.85 -14.84
N ASN A 66 -0.27 -2.89 -15.70
CA ASN A 66 0.72 -3.96 -15.68
C ASN A 66 1.99 -3.56 -14.94
N CYS A 67 2.38 -2.28 -14.92
CA CYS A 67 3.67 -1.84 -14.36
C CYS A 67 3.94 -2.36 -12.93
N TYR A 68 3.13 -1.95 -11.95
CA TYR A 68 3.34 -2.37 -10.56
C TYR A 68 2.82 -3.78 -10.27
N TRP A 69 1.88 -4.29 -11.07
CA TRP A 69 1.46 -5.68 -10.98
C TRP A 69 2.60 -6.64 -11.34
N ASP A 70 3.31 -6.39 -12.45
CA ASP A 70 4.47 -7.16 -12.87
C ASP A 70 5.61 -7.02 -11.86
N LEU A 71 5.89 -5.80 -11.38
CA LEU A 71 6.95 -5.57 -10.40
C LEU A 71 6.67 -6.30 -9.07
N ALA A 72 5.43 -6.26 -8.59
CA ALA A 72 5.01 -6.99 -7.39
C ALA A 72 5.14 -8.51 -7.60
N ARG A 73 4.72 -9.02 -8.76
CA ARG A 73 4.87 -10.44 -9.12
C ARG A 73 6.34 -10.86 -9.12
N LEU A 74 7.22 -10.06 -9.72
CA LEU A 74 8.66 -10.34 -9.78
C LEU A 74 9.31 -10.29 -8.39
N ARG A 75 8.92 -9.33 -7.54
CA ARG A 75 9.40 -9.24 -6.16
C ARG A 75 8.84 -10.35 -5.26
N GLY A 76 7.68 -10.90 -5.60
CA GLY A 76 7.01 -11.92 -4.80
C GLY A 76 6.12 -11.35 -3.68
N VAL A 77 5.67 -10.11 -3.81
CA VAL A 77 4.70 -9.49 -2.88
C VAL A 77 3.31 -9.44 -3.50
N LYS A 78 2.28 -9.43 -2.66
CA LYS A 78 0.90 -9.53 -3.15
C LYS A 78 0.40 -8.19 -3.67
N TYR A 79 0.02 -8.14 -4.94
CA TYR A 79 -0.60 -6.95 -5.53
C TYR A 79 -2.12 -6.90 -5.29
N PHE A 80 -2.60 -5.72 -4.93
CA PHE A 80 -4.01 -5.34 -4.87
C PHE A 80 -4.24 -4.03 -5.63
N THR A 81 -5.41 -3.94 -6.27
CA THR A 81 -6.00 -2.70 -6.77
C THR A 81 -7.52 -2.84 -6.72
N TRP A 82 -8.24 -1.86 -7.26
CA TRP A 82 -9.70 -1.89 -7.31
C TRP A 82 -10.21 -2.97 -8.26
N THR A 83 -11.09 -3.84 -7.75
CA THR A 83 -11.81 -4.83 -8.57
C THR A 83 -13.00 -4.23 -9.32
N LYS A 84 -13.47 -3.07 -8.88
CA LYS A 84 -14.65 -2.37 -9.39
C LYS A 84 -14.25 -0.95 -9.79
N SER A 85 -14.15 -0.68 -11.09
CA SER A 85 -13.70 0.63 -11.60
C SER A 85 -14.70 1.75 -11.32
N ASP A 86 -15.99 1.44 -11.18
CA ASP A 86 -17.07 2.35 -10.78
C ASP A 86 -16.99 2.82 -9.32
N LYS A 87 -16.01 2.31 -8.55
CA LYS A 87 -15.72 2.70 -7.16
C LYS A 87 -14.56 3.68 -7.03
N VAL A 88 -13.96 4.07 -8.15
CA VAL A 88 -12.93 5.10 -8.26
C VAL A 88 -13.51 6.29 -9.03
N PHE A 89 -13.55 7.45 -8.39
CA PHE A 89 -14.21 8.65 -8.92
C PHE A 89 -13.17 9.73 -9.22
N PRO A 90 -12.93 10.10 -10.48
CA PRO A 90 -12.11 11.28 -10.79
C PRO A 90 -12.82 12.55 -10.31
N VAL A 91 -12.05 13.49 -9.77
CA VAL A 91 -12.52 14.77 -9.22
C VAL A 91 -11.73 15.93 -9.81
N GLY A 92 -12.41 16.85 -10.51
CA GLY A 92 -11.80 18.02 -11.15
C GLY A 92 -11.29 17.75 -12.57
N GLU A 93 -10.49 18.68 -13.09
CA GLU A 93 -9.87 18.57 -14.42
C GLU A 93 -8.38 18.28 -14.22
N GLY A 94 -7.95 17.03 -14.43
CA GLY A 94 -6.56 16.60 -14.29
C GLY A 94 -5.67 17.13 -15.40
N ILE A 95 -5.47 18.45 -15.45
CA ILE A 95 -4.74 19.12 -16.53
C ILE A 95 -3.23 18.94 -16.34
N HIS A 96 -2.57 18.43 -17.37
CA HIS A 96 -1.13 18.26 -17.41
C HIS A 96 -0.44 19.64 -17.50
N PRO A 97 0.50 19.98 -16.61
CA PRO A 97 1.04 21.34 -16.51
C PRO A 97 1.79 21.79 -17.78
N GLN A 98 2.48 20.88 -18.47
CA GLN A 98 3.26 21.20 -19.67
C GLN A 98 2.46 21.14 -20.98
N THR A 99 1.41 20.32 -21.08
CA THR A 99 0.70 20.11 -22.36
C THR A 99 -0.68 20.76 -22.37
N GLY A 100 -1.21 21.17 -21.21
CA GLY A 100 -2.56 21.68 -21.06
C GLY A 100 -3.66 20.65 -21.33
N ARG A 101 -3.30 19.39 -21.59
CA ARG A 101 -4.26 18.32 -21.88
C ARG A 101 -4.65 17.56 -20.62
N LEU A 102 -5.85 17.00 -20.61
CA LEU A 102 -6.28 16.09 -19.54
C LEU A 102 -5.37 14.86 -19.51
N HIS A 103 -4.87 14.53 -18.33
CA HIS A 103 -4.01 13.37 -18.10
C HIS A 103 -4.26 12.80 -16.71
N GLN A 104 -4.56 11.50 -16.66
CA GLN A 104 -5.00 10.79 -15.43
C GLN A 104 -4.03 10.96 -14.25
N LYS A 105 -2.72 11.02 -14.52
CA LYS A 105 -1.69 11.29 -13.50
C LYS A 105 -1.86 12.61 -12.72
N PHE A 106 -2.52 13.61 -13.29
CA PHE A 106 -2.73 14.93 -12.67
C PHE A 106 -4.16 15.11 -12.14
N GLN A 107 -4.96 14.06 -12.22
CA GLN A 107 -6.34 14.04 -11.76
C GLN A 107 -6.39 13.71 -10.26
N ASN A 108 -7.24 14.41 -9.51
CA ASN A 108 -7.56 13.99 -8.15
C ASN A 108 -8.60 12.88 -8.17
N TYR A 109 -8.57 12.00 -7.18
CA TYR A 109 -9.49 10.88 -7.07
C TYR A 109 -10.16 10.83 -5.71
N ARG A 110 -11.44 10.46 -5.71
CA ARG A 110 -12.19 10.02 -4.54
C ARG A 110 -12.48 8.53 -4.69
N PHE A 111 -12.58 7.85 -3.56
CA PHE A 111 -12.74 6.40 -3.49
C PHE A 111 -13.99 6.06 -2.69
N ASP A 112 -14.69 5.00 -3.10
CA ASP A 112 -15.78 4.41 -2.31
C ASP A 112 -15.21 3.87 -0.98
N ARG A 113 -15.79 4.30 0.13
CA ARG A 113 -15.27 3.98 1.47
C ARG A 113 -15.47 2.51 1.84
N ASP A 114 -16.62 1.95 1.49
CA ASP A 114 -17.00 0.60 1.90
C ASP A 114 -16.23 -0.42 1.08
N GLU A 115 -16.08 -0.17 -0.22
CA GLU A 115 -15.24 -1.00 -1.08
C GLU A 115 -13.76 -0.89 -0.69
N PHE A 116 -13.27 0.31 -0.34
CA PHE A 116 -11.92 0.46 0.21
C PHE A 116 -11.74 -0.39 1.48
N GLN A 117 -12.68 -0.31 2.42
CA GLN A 117 -12.63 -1.11 3.65
C GLN A 117 -12.63 -2.61 3.36
N ARG A 118 -13.52 -3.07 2.47
CA ARG A 118 -13.61 -4.47 2.06
C ARG A 118 -12.28 -4.96 1.48
N LEU A 119 -11.68 -4.18 0.58
CA LEU A 119 -10.38 -4.50 -0.01
C LEU A 119 -9.29 -4.55 1.05
N VAL A 120 -9.23 -3.60 1.99
CA VAL A 120 -8.23 -3.61 3.06
C VAL A 120 -8.40 -4.83 3.98
N LEU A 121 -9.63 -5.20 4.34
CA LEU A 121 -9.88 -6.39 5.17
C LEU A 121 -9.39 -7.68 4.49
N MET A 122 -9.53 -7.79 3.16
CA MET A 122 -8.97 -8.93 2.42
C MET A 122 -7.44 -8.97 2.48
N GLN A 123 -6.79 -7.81 2.47
CA GLN A 123 -5.33 -7.69 2.54
C GLN A 123 -4.83 -8.04 3.94
N VAL A 124 -5.51 -7.56 4.98
CA VAL A 124 -5.24 -7.92 6.38
C VAL A 124 -5.33 -9.43 6.56
N GLU A 125 -6.39 -10.06 6.01
CA GLU A 125 -6.56 -11.50 6.07
C GLU A 125 -5.45 -12.25 5.33
N TYR A 126 -5.05 -11.76 4.15
CA TYR A 126 -3.93 -12.32 3.39
C TYR A 126 -2.63 -12.32 4.21
N VAL A 127 -2.26 -11.18 4.80
CA VAL A 127 -1.06 -11.05 5.63
C VAL A 127 -1.13 -11.99 6.84
N ARG A 128 -2.25 -11.97 7.58
CA ARG A 128 -2.42 -12.78 8.80
C ARG A 128 -2.32 -14.29 8.54
N ARG A 129 -2.70 -14.74 7.35
CA ARG A 129 -2.59 -16.15 6.93
C ARG A 129 -1.25 -16.50 6.29
N HIS A 130 -0.40 -15.52 5.97
CA HIS A 130 0.86 -15.77 5.29
C HIS A 130 1.83 -16.55 6.21
N PRO A 131 2.36 -17.72 5.80
CA PRO A 131 3.21 -18.54 6.67
C PRO A 131 4.43 -17.79 7.22
N ALA A 132 5.09 -16.97 6.39
CA ALA A 132 6.25 -16.17 6.82
C ALA A 132 5.87 -15.13 7.89
N TYR A 133 4.68 -14.52 7.79
CA TYR A 133 4.19 -13.57 8.80
C TYR A 133 3.93 -14.28 10.13
N VAL A 134 3.28 -15.45 10.10
CA VAL A 134 3.00 -16.24 11.30
C VAL A 134 4.29 -16.65 12.00
N ILE A 135 5.30 -17.09 11.24
CA ILE A 135 6.63 -17.42 11.77
C ILE A 135 7.28 -16.19 12.42
N GLU A 136 7.22 -15.04 11.74
CA GLU A 136 7.81 -13.81 12.26
C GLU A 136 7.13 -13.34 13.54
N LEU A 137 5.80 -13.38 13.59
CA LEU A 137 5.02 -13.04 14.78
C LEU A 137 5.37 -13.96 15.97
N GLN A 138 5.62 -15.25 15.73
CA GLN A 138 6.06 -16.17 16.77
C GLN A 138 7.48 -15.83 17.27
N LYS A 139 8.40 -15.44 16.38
CA LYS A 139 9.75 -15.00 16.76
C LYS A 139 9.69 -13.75 17.64
N GLN A 140 8.88 -12.76 17.25
CA GLN A 140 8.72 -11.53 18.00
C GLN A 140 8.17 -11.79 19.42
N LYS A 141 7.15 -12.65 19.55
CA LYS A 141 6.62 -13.04 20.87
C LYS A 141 7.66 -13.73 21.76
N ARG A 142 8.49 -14.61 21.19
CA ARG A 142 9.58 -15.26 21.95
C ARG A 142 10.64 -14.26 22.40
N LYS A 143 10.98 -13.30 21.54
CA LYS A 143 11.94 -12.24 21.88
C LYS A 143 11.43 -11.38 23.03
N GLN A 144 10.17 -10.94 22.96
CA GLN A 144 9.53 -10.17 24.05
C GLN A 144 9.53 -10.95 25.36
N HIS A 145 9.15 -12.23 25.34
CA HIS A 145 9.17 -13.06 26.53
C HIS A 145 10.56 -13.20 27.17
N ASN A 146 11.62 -13.31 26.35
CA ASN A 146 12.99 -13.41 26.84
C ASN A 146 13.55 -12.08 27.37
N GLU A 147 12.99 -10.94 26.96
CA GLU A 147 13.36 -9.60 27.45
C GLU A 147 12.64 -9.27 28.78
N GLU A 148 11.56 -9.97 29.12
CA GLU A 148 10.80 -9.83 30.37
C GLU A 148 11.30 -10.74 31.50
N LEU A 149 12.15 -11.71 31.20
CA LEU A 149 12.82 -12.63 32.15
C LEU A 149 14.13 -12.04 32.67
#